data_AF-A0A1J3GVE1-F1
#
_entry.id   AF-A0A1J3GVE1-F1
#
_cell.length_a   1.000
_cell.length_b   1.000
_cell.length_c   1.000
_cell.angle_alpha   90.00
_cell.angle_beta   90.00
_cell.angle_gamma   90.00
#
_symmetry.space_group_name_H-M   'P 1'
#
loop_
_entity.id
_entity.type
_entity.pdbx_description
1 polymer ?
#
loop_
_entity_poly.entity_id
_entity_poly.type
_entity_poly.pdbx_seq_one_letter_code
_entity_poly.pdbx_strand_id
1 'polypeptide(L)'
;ALDVRIFESISPCRFISFTIPNPISPLHLLRVAVLDSPVHSTDSSPRVAAILVPKHRETDWIFSTESGHLQLLLNLPGISRLVLIGDDGSDFPTVYHRPIAEDNDSERLEQRLKPLAVALSPKTLSGGEIDDVPFLIFDDNVVS
;
A
#
# COMPACT_ATOMS: atom_id res chain seq x y z
N ALA A 1 14.87 -11.93 9.03
CA ALA A 1 13.63 -12.16 8.28
C ALA A 1 12.50 -11.37 8.95
N LEU A 2 11.58 -10.79 8.17
CA LEU A 2 10.42 -10.06 8.70
C LEU A 2 9.43 -11.07 9.31
N ASP A 3 9.08 -10.90 10.60
CA ASP A 3 8.06 -11.75 11.25
C ASP A 3 6.68 -11.24 10.87
N VAL A 4 5.93 -12.00 10.05
CA VAL A 4 4.62 -11.57 9.55
C VAL A 4 3.60 -11.33 10.67
N ARG A 5 3.82 -11.93 11.85
CA ARG A 5 2.91 -11.80 13.01
C ARG A 5 2.81 -10.38 13.52
N ILE A 6 3.78 -9.52 13.21
CA ILE A 6 3.71 -8.10 13.58
C ILE A 6 2.48 -7.42 12.96
N PHE A 7 2.02 -7.87 11.80
CA PHE A 7 0.86 -7.31 11.11
C PHE A 7 -0.47 -7.78 11.71
N GLU A 8 -0.50 -8.79 12.57
CA GLU A 8 -1.74 -9.34 13.13
C GLU A 8 -2.49 -8.34 14.03
N SER A 9 -1.78 -7.35 14.60
CA SER A 9 -2.35 -6.26 15.39
C SER A 9 -2.07 -4.90 14.75
N ILE A 10 -2.83 -3.86 15.12
CA ILE A 10 -2.53 -2.46 14.82
C ILE A 10 -1.67 -1.90 15.95
N SER A 11 -0.56 -1.24 15.63
CA SER A 11 0.28 -0.53 16.60
C SER A 11 0.38 0.95 16.23
N PRO A 12 0.21 1.90 17.17
CA PRO A 12 0.26 3.33 16.86
C PRO A 12 1.54 3.74 16.13
N CYS A 13 1.36 4.51 15.05
CA CYS A 13 2.46 5.09 14.26
C CYS A 13 3.47 4.05 13.72
N ARG A 14 3.12 2.77 13.66
CA ARG A 14 4.07 1.77 13.20
C ARG A 14 4.27 1.93 11.70
N PHE A 15 5.52 2.16 11.33
CA PHE A 15 5.98 2.21 9.95
C PHE A 15 6.95 1.08 9.66
N ILE A 16 6.66 0.27 8.64
CA ILE A 16 7.52 -0.83 8.18
C ILE A 16 7.66 -0.74 6.67
N SER A 17 8.89 -0.78 6.17
CA SER A 17 9.16 -0.87 4.74
C SER A 17 10.12 -2.00 4.40
N PHE A 18 9.84 -2.70 3.30
CA PHE A 18 10.64 -3.80 2.79
C PHE A 18 10.46 -3.91 1.27
N THR A 19 11.29 -4.72 0.62
CA THR A 19 11.20 -4.98 -0.81
C THR A 19 10.81 -6.43 -1.09
N ILE A 20 10.10 -6.64 -2.20
CA ILE A 20 9.73 -7.96 -2.73
C ILE A 20 10.01 -8.02 -4.24
N PRO A 21 10.23 -9.21 -4.84
CA PRO A 21 10.27 -9.33 -6.29
C PRO A 21 8.96 -8.88 -6.94
N ASN A 22 9.04 -8.13 -8.03
CA ASN A 22 7.87 -7.74 -8.79
C ASN A 22 7.29 -8.96 -9.53
N PRO A 23 6.01 -9.35 -9.28
CA PRO A 23 5.41 -10.57 -9.84
C PRO A 23 5.16 -10.51 -11.35
N ILE A 24 5.18 -9.32 -11.95
CA ILE A 24 5.02 -9.13 -13.40
C ILE A 24 6.32 -8.72 -14.10
N SER A 25 7.34 -8.30 -13.34
CA SER A 25 8.65 -7.90 -13.87
C SER A 25 9.79 -8.41 -12.96
N PRO A 26 10.25 -9.66 -13.10
CA PRO A 26 11.14 -10.31 -12.13
C PRO A 26 12.52 -9.64 -11.92
N LEU A 27 12.91 -8.73 -12.80
CA LEU A 27 14.15 -7.96 -12.70
C LEU A 27 14.02 -6.73 -11.79
N HIS A 28 12.80 -6.36 -11.41
CA HIS A 28 12.50 -5.21 -10.56
C HIS A 28 12.01 -5.67 -9.19
N LEU A 29 12.22 -4.82 -8.19
CA LEU A 29 11.69 -5.02 -6.86
C LEU A 29 10.56 -4.01 -6.62
N LEU A 30 9.57 -4.41 -5.84
CA LEU A 30 8.56 -3.52 -5.31
C LEU A 30 8.92 -3.16 -3.88
N ARG A 31 8.94 -1.86 -3.58
CA ARG A 31 8.89 -1.35 -2.21
C ARG A 31 7.47 -1.47 -1.69
N VAL A 32 7.34 -2.17 -0.57
CA VAL A 32 6.11 -2.25 0.23
C VAL A 32 6.32 -1.42 1.48
N ALA A 33 5.40 -0.51 1.78
CA ALA A 33 5.38 0.28 3.00
C ALA A 33 4.04 0.08 3.70
N VAL A 34 4.09 -0.22 5.00
CA VAL A 34 2.92 -0.44 5.84
C VAL A 34 2.94 0.60 6.95
N LEU A 35 1.89 1.41 7.02
CA LEU A 35 1.70 2.43 8.04
C LEU A 35 0.41 2.17 8.81
N ASP A 36 0.53 2.03 10.12
CA ASP A 36 -0.61 1.98 11.04
C ASP A 36 -1.00 3.37 11.53
N SER A 37 -2.30 3.59 11.71
CA SER A 37 -2.85 4.87 12.17
C SER A 37 -2.34 5.24 13.57
N PRO A 38 -2.00 6.52 13.81
CA PRO A 38 -1.72 7.03 15.15
C PRO A 38 -2.97 7.03 16.05
N VAL A 39 -4.16 7.00 15.44
CA VAL A 39 -5.44 7.08 16.15
C VAL A 39 -6.04 5.68 16.27
N HIS A 40 -6.26 5.24 17.50
CA HIS A 40 -7.05 4.04 17.77
C HIS A 40 -8.52 4.34 17.52
N SER A 41 -9.11 3.71 16.51
CA SER A 41 -10.55 3.63 16.37
C SER A 41 -11.09 2.62 17.39
N THR A 42 -11.75 3.10 18.44
CA THR A 42 -12.34 2.24 19.49
C THR A 42 -13.66 1.60 19.09
N ASP A 43 -14.27 2.10 18.00
CA ASP A 43 -15.69 1.86 17.72
C ASP A 43 -15.93 0.94 16.50
N SER A 44 -14.89 0.51 15.78
CA SER A 44 -15.02 -0.37 14.61
C SER A 44 -13.81 -1.30 14.41
N SER A 45 -14.03 -2.41 13.69
CA SER A 45 -12.94 -3.27 13.20
C SER A 45 -11.92 -2.47 12.39
N PRO A 46 -10.62 -2.77 12.50
CA PRO A 46 -9.59 -2.03 11.78
C PRO A 46 -9.69 -2.30 10.29
N ARG A 47 -9.76 -1.23 9.51
CA ARG A 47 -9.83 -1.33 8.04
C ARG A 47 -8.47 -1.10 7.41
N VAL A 48 -8.20 -1.83 6.34
CA VAL A 48 -6.94 -1.76 5.60
C VAL A 48 -7.24 -1.20 4.22
N ALA A 49 -6.34 -0.39 3.68
CA ALA A 49 -6.37 -0.01 2.27
C ALA A 49 -4.96 -0.17 1.67
N ALA A 50 -4.91 -0.51 0.39
CA ALA A 50 -3.69 -0.55 -0.39
C ALA A 50 -3.70 0.55 -1.46
N ILE A 51 -2.54 1.10 -1.80
CA ILE A 51 -2.35 2.01 -2.92
C ILE A 51 -1.22 1.45 -3.78
N LEU A 52 -1.51 1.21 -5.07
CA LEU A 52 -0.46 1.08 -6.07
C LEU A 52 0.04 2.48 -6.40
N VAL A 53 1.30 2.74 -6.12
CA VAL A 53 1.90 4.04 -6.39
C VAL A 53 1.90 4.26 -7.90
N PRO A 54 1.42 5.42 -8.39
CA PRO A 54 1.45 5.70 -9.82
C PRO A 54 2.89 5.62 -10.35
N LYS A 55 3.04 4.96 -11.51
CA LYS A 55 4.34 4.81 -12.17
C LYS A 55 5.03 6.16 -12.30
N HIS A 56 6.33 6.20 -11.98
CA HIS A 56 7.20 7.38 -12.00
C HIS A 56 6.93 8.41 -10.90
N ARG A 57 6.02 8.13 -9.95
CA ARG A 57 5.78 8.96 -8.76
C ARG A 57 6.34 8.33 -7.49
N GLU A 58 7.02 7.19 -7.59
CA GLU A 58 7.55 6.44 -6.44
C GLU A 58 8.54 7.24 -5.58
N THR A 59 9.20 8.23 -6.20
CA THR A 59 10.12 9.17 -5.54
C THR A 59 9.45 10.44 -5.03
N ASP A 60 8.18 10.69 -5.36
CA ASP A 60 7.45 11.84 -4.82
C ASP A 60 7.40 11.72 -3.29
N TRP A 61 7.53 12.85 -2.59
CA TRP A 61 7.54 12.88 -1.13
C TRP A 61 6.36 12.14 -0.50
N ILE A 62 5.16 12.28 -1.10
CA ILE A 62 3.92 11.67 -0.62
C ILE A 62 3.94 10.14 -0.65
N PHE A 63 4.76 9.53 -1.53
CA PHE A 63 4.86 8.07 -1.71
C PHE A 63 6.19 7.47 -1.25
N SER A 64 7.21 8.29 -0.99
CA SER A 64 8.56 7.83 -0.60
C SER A 64 8.87 7.99 0.88
N THR A 65 8.11 8.81 1.61
CA THR A 65 8.41 9.14 3.02
C THR A 65 7.29 8.71 3.95
N GLU A 66 7.65 8.37 5.20
CA GLU A 66 6.70 8.07 6.27
C GLU A 66 5.71 9.23 6.49
N SER A 67 6.20 10.47 6.50
CA SER A 67 5.34 11.65 6.66
C SER A 67 4.36 11.84 5.49
N GLY A 68 4.77 11.50 4.27
CA GLY A 68 3.90 11.47 3.10
C GLY A 68 2.81 10.40 3.21
N HIS A 69 3.18 9.20 3.65
CA HIS A 69 2.22 8.12 3.90
C HIS A 69 1.23 8.47 5.00
N LEU A 70 1.69 9.16 6.06
CA LEU A 70 0.81 9.66 7.11
C LEU A 70 -0.17 10.70 6.56
N GLN A 71 0.27 11.60 5.69
CA GLN A 71 -0.62 12.56 5.03
C GLN A 71 -1.71 11.86 4.21
N LEU A 72 -1.38 10.79 3.49
CA LEU A 72 -2.38 9.99 2.76
C LEU A 72 -3.35 9.30 3.72
N LEU A 73 -2.85 8.67 4.78
CA LEU A 73 -3.67 7.97 5.75
C LEU A 73 -4.66 8.91 6.47
N LEU A 74 -4.23 10.12 6.83
CA LEU A 74 -5.09 11.12 7.46
C LEU A 74 -6.22 11.62 6.54
N ASN A 75 -6.04 11.53 5.22
CA ASN A 75 -7.07 11.84 4.23
C ASN A 75 -8.04 10.66 3.99
N LEU A 76 -7.80 9.50 4.60
CA LEU A 76 -8.60 8.27 4.44
C LEU A 76 -9.34 7.93 5.75
N PRO A 77 -10.52 8.53 5.99
CA PRO A 77 -11.24 8.35 7.24
C PRO A 77 -11.63 6.87 7.45
N GLY A 78 -11.32 6.37 8.64
CA GLY A 78 -11.66 5.00 9.06
C GLY A 78 -10.70 3.92 8.57
N ILE A 79 -9.61 4.26 7.86
CA ILE A 79 -8.52 3.34 7.58
C ILE A 79 -7.57 3.30 8.78
N SER A 80 -7.28 2.10 9.27
CA SER A 80 -6.37 1.85 10.39
C SER A 80 -4.98 1.44 9.93
N ARG A 81 -4.85 0.91 8.69
CA ARG A 81 -3.59 0.56 8.06
C ARG A 81 -3.59 0.93 6.59
N LEU A 82 -2.57 1.66 6.16
CA LEU A 82 -2.30 1.95 4.77
C LEU A 82 -1.11 1.11 4.29
N VAL A 83 -1.27 0.45 3.15
CA VAL A 83 -0.21 -0.28 2.45
C VAL A 83 0.10 0.43 1.14
N LEU A 84 1.32 0.92 0.95
CA LEU A 84 1.77 1.44 -0.33
C LEU A 84 2.69 0.46 -1.01
N ILE A 85 2.48 0.25 -2.31
CA ILE A 85 3.29 -0.64 -3.13
C ILE A 85 3.71 0.11 -4.40
N GLY A 86 5.00 0.28 -4.60
CA GLY A 86 5.56 0.92 -5.79
C GLY A 86 6.90 0.29 -6.16
N ASP A 87 7.47 0.66 -7.30
CA ASP A 87 8.84 0.27 -7.66
C ASP A 87 9.86 0.75 -6.60
N ASP A 88 10.96 0.02 -6.43
CA ASP A 88 12.00 0.34 -5.45
C ASP A 88 12.81 1.59 -5.83
N GLY A 89 12.66 2.07 -7.07
CA GLY A 89 13.31 3.27 -7.56
C GLY A 89 14.77 3.06 -7.95
N SER A 90 15.18 1.80 -8.18
CA SER A 90 16.52 1.49 -8.72
C SER A 90 16.67 2.03 -10.15
N ASP A 91 17.21 3.25 -10.20
CA ASP A 91 17.92 3.91 -11.30
C ASP A 91 17.37 3.71 -12.72
N PHE A 92 16.33 4.44 -13.12
CA PHE A 92 16.33 5.19 -14.39
C PHE A 92 15.35 6.38 -14.30
N PRO A 93 15.76 7.61 -14.66
CA PRO A 93 14.85 8.73 -14.79
C PRO A 93 14.01 8.54 -16.06
N THR A 94 12.95 7.76 -15.98
CA THR A 94 11.99 7.63 -17.08
C THR A 94 11.07 8.85 -17.05
N VAL A 95 11.22 9.69 -18.08
CA VAL A 95 10.34 10.81 -18.42
C VAL A 95 8.88 10.35 -18.26
N TYR A 96 8.08 11.12 -17.49
CA TYR A 96 6.66 10.86 -17.31
C TYR A 96 5.96 10.87 -18.67
N HIS A 97 5.58 9.69 -19.15
CA HIS A 97 4.66 9.54 -20.26
C HIS A 97 3.27 9.35 -19.67
N ARG A 98 2.37 10.31 -19.95
CA ARG A 98 0.94 10.15 -19.67
C ARG A 98 0.47 8.82 -20.27
N PRO A 99 -0.12 7.89 -19.52
CA PRO A 99 -0.59 6.63 -20.09
C PRO A 99 -1.66 6.93 -21.15
N ILE A 100 -1.43 6.50 -22.39
CA ILE A 100 -2.40 6.63 -23.51
C ILE A 100 -3.08 5.27 -23.82
N ALA A 101 -2.77 4.20 -23.07
CA ALA A 101 -3.35 2.88 -23.30
C ALA A 101 -3.80 2.22 -21.98
N GLU A 102 -4.88 1.43 -22.08
CA GLU A 102 -5.46 0.60 -21.02
C GLU A 102 -4.36 -0.18 -20.27
N ASP A 103 -4.04 0.22 -19.03
CA ASP A 103 -2.93 -0.32 -18.23
C ASP A 103 -3.30 -1.70 -17.65
N ASN A 104 -3.42 -2.69 -18.51
CA ASN A 104 -3.64 -4.10 -18.16
C ASN A 104 -2.59 -4.60 -17.15
N ASP A 105 -1.39 -4.00 -17.14
CA ASP A 105 -0.33 -4.38 -16.21
C ASP A 105 -0.65 -3.94 -14.78
N SER A 106 -1.28 -2.77 -14.58
CA SER A 106 -1.72 -2.32 -13.24
C SER A 106 -2.80 -3.24 -12.67
N GLU A 107 -3.82 -3.57 -13.47
CA GLU A 107 -4.87 -4.52 -13.05
C GLU A 107 -4.29 -5.91 -12.75
N ARG A 108 -3.40 -6.41 -13.60
CA ARG A 108 -2.70 -7.69 -13.36
C ARG A 108 -1.86 -7.64 -12.09
N LEU A 109 -1.15 -6.54 -11.86
CA LEU A 109 -0.32 -6.35 -10.68
C LEU A 109 -1.19 -6.33 -9.41
N GLU A 110 -2.29 -5.60 -9.43
CA GLU A 110 -3.28 -5.58 -8.34
C GLU A 110 -3.74 -7.00 -7.99
N GLN A 111 -4.19 -7.77 -9.00
CA GLN A 111 -4.64 -9.15 -8.79
C GLN A 111 -3.55 -10.06 -8.22
N ARG A 112 -2.29 -9.86 -8.60
CA ARG A 112 -1.14 -10.60 -8.05
C ARG A 112 -0.78 -10.17 -6.63
N LEU A 113 -1.08 -8.94 -6.25
CA LEU A 113 -0.75 -8.37 -4.93
C LEU A 113 -1.89 -8.48 -3.91
N LYS A 114 -3.12 -8.80 -4.32
CA LYS A 114 -4.24 -9.06 -3.40
C LYS A 114 -3.88 -10.02 -2.26
N PRO A 115 -3.23 -11.18 -2.49
CA PRO A 115 -2.84 -12.07 -1.39
C PRO A 115 -1.85 -11.43 -0.41
N LEU A 116 -0.95 -10.56 -0.90
CA LEU A 116 -0.03 -9.81 -0.05
C LEU A 116 -0.80 -8.79 0.80
N ALA A 117 -1.71 -8.03 0.20
CA ALA A 117 -2.52 -7.05 0.91
C ALA A 117 -3.32 -7.71 2.05
N VAL A 118 -3.94 -8.87 1.78
CA VAL A 118 -4.64 -9.67 2.79
C VAL A 118 -3.69 -10.20 3.88
N ALA A 119 -2.50 -10.67 3.52
CA ALA A 119 -1.51 -11.15 4.50
C ALA A 119 -0.98 -10.02 5.40
N LEU A 120 -1.02 -8.78 4.94
CA LEU A 120 -0.66 -7.58 5.69
C LEU A 120 -1.84 -7.01 6.50
N SER A 121 -3.02 -7.63 6.49
CA SER A 121 -4.16 -7.19 7.28
C SER A 121 -4.09 -7.65 8.73
N PRO A 122 -4.63 -6.86 9.69
CA PRO A 122 -4.81 -7.32 11.06
C PRO A 122 -5.68 -8.57 11.12
N LYS A 123 -5.33 -9.50 12.00
CA LYS A 123 -6.18 -10.65 12.33
C LYS A 123 -7.00 -10.27 13.55
N THR A 124 -8.05 -9.49 13.38
CA THR A 124 -9.00 -9.31 14.47
C THR A 124 -9.83 -10.58 14.65
N LEU A 125 -10.25 -10.86 15.87
CA LEU A 125 -11.05 -12.03 16.28
C LEU A 125 -12.47 -12.08 15.64
N SER A 126 -12.74 -11.31 14.59
CA SER A 126 -14.04 -11.27 13.93
C SER A 126 -14.15 -12.41 12.92
N GLY A 127 -15.21 -13.20 13.05
CA GLY A 127 -15.36 -14.48 12.36
C GLY A 127 -15.36 -14.36 10.84
N GLY A 128 -14.37 -15.00 10.21
CA GLY A 128 -14.51 -15.75 8.97
C GLY A 128 -14.70 -14.99 7.65
N GLU A 129 -15.09 -13.72 7.66
CA GLU A 129 -15.12 -12.92 6.42
C GLU A 129 -13.74 -12.31 6.18
N ILE A 130 -13.13 -12.72 5.07
CA ILE A 130 -11.94 -12.07 4.52
C ILE A 130 -12.40 -10.68 4.10
N ASP A 131 -12.12 -9.66 4.91
CA ASP A 131 -12.26 -8.27 4.49
C ASP A 131 -11.40 -8.09 3.22
N ASP A 132 -12.06 -7.87 2.08
CA ASP A 132 -11.39 -7.56 0.84
C ASP A 132 -10.63 -6.24 1.03
N VAL A 133 -9.33 -6.23 0.76
CA VAL A 133 -8.51 -5.04 0.95
C VAL A 133 -8.64 -4.18 -0.31
N PRO A 134 -9.31 -3.02 -0.25
CA PRO A 134 -9.46 -2.16 -1.42
C PRO A 134 -8.11 -1.62 -1.86
N PHE A 135 -7.86 -1.69 -3.17
CA PHE A 135 -6.82 -0.92 -3.83
C PHE A 135 -7.40 0.42 -4.26
N LEU A 136 -6.90 1.49 -3.65
CA LEU A 136 -7.33 2.86 -3.93
C LEU A 136 -6.48 3.47 -5.04
N ILE A 137 -7.10 4.32 -5.84
CA ILE A 137 -6.45 5.03 -6.94
C ILE A 137 -6.11 6.44 -6.46
N PHE A 138 -4.88 6.87 -6.72
CA PHE A 138 -4.48 8.26 -6.49
C PHE A 138 -4.52 9.03 -7.81
N ASP A 139 -5.46 9.97 -7.94
CA ASP A 139 -5.62 10.82 -9.11
C ASP A 139 -5.78 12.29 -8.69
N ASP A 140 -5.08 13.21 -9.36
CA ASP A 140 -5.12 14.66 -9.09
C ASP A 140 -5.01 15.09 -7.61
N ASN A 141 -4.17 14.40 -6.83
CA ASN A 141 -3.96 14.59 -5.38
C ASN A 141 -5.13 14.16 -4.48
N VAL A 142 -6.06 13.38 -5.03
CA VAL A 142 -7.17 12.78 -4.32
C VAL A 142 -7.02 11.26 -4.35
N VAL A 143 -7.40 10.60 -3.26
CA VAL A 143 -7.49 9.14 -3.20
C VAL A 143 -8.96 8.75 -3.38
N SER A 144 -9.26 7.87 -4.33
CA SER A 144 -10.61 7.35 -4.64
C SER A 144 -10.68 5.84 -4.57
#